data_AF-A0A9X7GVA9-F1
#
_entry.id   AF-A0A9X7GVA9-F1
#
_cell.length_a   1.000
_cell.length_b   1.000
_cell.length_c   1.000
_cell.angle_alpha   90.00
_cell.angle_beta   90.00
_cell.angle_gamma   90.00
#
_symmetry.space_group_name_H-M   'P 1'
#
loop_
_entity.id
_entity.type
_entity.pdbx_description
1 polymer ?
#
loop_
_entity_poly.entity_id
_entity_poly.type
_entity_poly.pdbx_seq_one_letter_code
_entity_poly.pdbx_strand_id
1 'polypeptide(L)' 'MVDAQSVKNTWTADEKGYDAGKKVSGIKRHIAVDTKGPIYAIQVTTASIMD' A
#
# COMPACT_ATOMS: atom_id res chain seq x y z
N MET A 1 -12.39 -9.63 1.66
CA MET A 1 -11.48 -9.52 0.49
C MET A 1 -10.39 -8.52 0.83
N VAL A 2 -9.14 -8.78 0.46
CA VAL A 2 -8.00 -7.91 0.78
C VAL A 2 -7.23 -7.63 -0.52
N ASP A 3 -6.96 -6.36 -0.78
CA ASP A 3 -6.17 -5.90 -1.93
C ASP A 3 -4.95 -5.09 -1.47
N ALA A 4 -3.86 -5.19 -2.21
CA ALA A 4 -2.60 -4.52 -1.91
C ALA A 4 -2.07 -3.71 -3.09
N GLN A 5 -1.87 -2.41 -2.88
CA GLN A 5 -1.47 -1.47 -3.93
C GLN A 5 -0.28 -0.61 -3.50
N SER A 6 0.72 -0.51 -4.38
CA SER A 6 1.86 0.38 -4.23
C SER A 6 1.52 1.73 -4.86
N VAL A 7 1.66 2.82 -4.10
CA VAL A 7 1.26 4.16 -4.49
C VAL A 7 2.38 5.16 -4.22
N LYS A 8 2.51 6.17 -5.09
CA LYS A 8 3.51 7.23 -4.93
C LYS A 8 3.20 8.05 -3.67
N ASN A 9 4.23 8.34 -2.87
CA ASN A 9 4.08 9.17 -1.67
C ASN A 9 4.85 10.49 -1.76
N THR A 10 4.71 11.33 -0.73
CA THR A 10 5.43 12.60 -0.61
C THR A 10 6.84 12.38 -0.07
N TRP A 11 7.74 13.33 -0.34
CA TRP A 11 9.13 13.28 0.14
C TRP A 11 9.26 13.23 1.66
N THR A 12 8.22 13.58 2.42
CA THR A 12 8.24 13.60 3.90
C THR A 12 7.68 12.35 4.56
N ALA A 13 7.18 11.36 3.80
CA ALA A 13 6.61 10.15 4.41
C ALA A 13 7.68 9.30 5.13
N ASP A 14 7.40 8.84 6.35
CA ASP A 14 8.33 8.04 7.16
C ASP A 14 8.61 6.66 6.54
N GLU A 15 7.57 6.03 5.99
CA GLU A 15 7.67 4.75 5.31
C GLU A 15 7.85 4.99 3.80
N LYS A 16 9.00 4.57 3.26
CA LYS A 16 9.32 4.66 1.82
C LYS A 16 10.03 3.40 1.36
N GLY A 17 9.62 2.90 0.20
CA GLY A 17 10.31 1.84 -0.53
C GLY A 17 10.11 1.99 -2.04
N TYR A 18 10.78 1.16 -2.82
CA TYR A 18 10.59 1.09 -4.27
C TYR A 18 10.03 -0.27 -4.66
N ASP A 19 8.85 -0.27 -5.30
CA ASP A 19 8.28 -1.44 -5.93
C ASP A 19 8.85 -1.53 -7.37
N ALA A 20 9.77 -2.47 -7.60
CA ALA A 20 10.38 -2.67 -8.91
C ALA A 20 9.42 -3.24 -9.96
N GLY A 21 8.44 -4.04 -9.54
CA GLY A 21 7.44 -4.63 -10.44
C GLY A 21 6.49 -3.57 -10.99
N LYS A 22 6.14 -2.57 -10.16
CA LYS A 22 5.27 -1.45 -10.55
C LYS A 22 6.05 -0.20 -10.97
N LYS A 23 7.36 -0.18 -10.74
CA LYS A 23 8.26 0.97 -10.94
C LYS A 23 7.81 2.21 -10.17
N VAL A 24 7.35 2.02 -8.94
CA VAL A 24 6.81 3.09 -8.07
C VAL A 24 7.68 3.24 -6.83
N SER A 25 8.12 4.47 -6.56
CA SER A 25 8.67 4.84 -5.24
C SER A 25 7.54 5.33 -4.35
N GLY A 26 7.33 4.70 -3.20
CA GLY A 26 6.32 5.12 -2.24
C GLY A 26 6.02 4.10 -1.14
N ILE A 27 4.74 3.97 -0.78
CA ILE A 27 4.21 3.03 0.21
C ILE A 27 3.34 1.98 -0.47
N LYS A 28 3.13 0.85 0.22
CA LYS A 28 2.10 -0.12 -0.12
C LYS A 28 0.98 -0.03 0.91
N ARG A 29 -0.27 -0.01 0.45
CA ARG A 29 -1.47 -0.04 1.29
C ARG A 29 -2.19 -1.38 1.09
N HIS A 30 -2.56 -2.02 2.18
CA HIS A 30 -3.39 -3.21 2.20
C HIS A 30 -4.77 -2.79 2.74
N ILE A 31 -5.80 -2.97 1.93
CA ILE A 31 -7.16 -2.54 2.27
C ILE A 31 -8.05 -3.78 2.36
N ALA A 32 -8.62 -3.98 3.54
CA ALA A 32 -9.65 -4.99 3.76
C ALA A 32 -11.02 -4.33 3.66
N VAL A 33 -11.86 -4.85 2.76
CA VAL A 33 -13.25 -4.40 2.59
C VAL A 33 -14.25 -5.52 2.83
N ASP A 34 -15.40 -5.17 3.37
CA ASP A 34 -16.57 -6.03 3.45
C ASP A 34 -17.31 -6.08 2.09
N THR A 35 -18.14 -7.11 1.92
CA THR A 35 -18.99 -7.40 0.77
C THR A 35 -19.83 -6.21 0.27
N LYS A 36 -20.20 -5.26 1.13
CA LYS A 36 -20.97 -4.06 0.74
C LYS A 36 -20.10 -2.82 0.43
N GLY A 37 -18.78 -2.93 0.51
CA GLY A 37 -17.84 -1.82 0.26
C GLY A 37 -17.29 -1.03 1.46
N PRO A 38 -17.75 -1.17 2.73
CA PRO A 38 -17.09 -0.54 3.86
C PRO A 38 -15.64 -1.02 4.04
N ILE A 39 -14.75 -0.09 4.37
CA ILE A 39 -13.36 -0.40 4.75
C ILE A 39 -13.36 -0.87 6.19
N TYR A 40 -12.83 -2.07 6.42
CA TYR A 40 -12.70 -2.67 7.74
C TYR A 40 -11.34 -2.37 8.37
N ALA A 41 -10.28 -2.41 7.56
CA ALA A 41 -8.92 -2.15 8.02
C ALA A 41 -8.03 -1.62 6.89
N ILE A 42 -7.02 -0.83 7.27
CA ILE A 42 -5.94 -0.37 6.41
C ILE A 42 -4.62 -0.64 7.13
N GLN A 43 -3.72 -1.33 6.46
CA GLN A 43 -2.32 -1.45 6.87
C GLN A 43 -1.44 -0.78 5.82
N VAL A 44 -0.41 -0.07 6.27
CA VAL A 44 0.57 0.57 5.40
C VAL A 44 1.93 -0.05 5.69
N THR A 45 2.68 -0.31 4.62
CA THR A 45 4.06 -0.82 4.66
C THR A 45 4.91 -0.07 3.63
N THR A 46 6.23 -0.22 3.68
CA THR A 46 7.11 0.31 2.64
C THR A 46 6.85 -0.42 1.31
N ALA A 47 6.90 0.29 0.17
CA ALA A 47 6.52 -0.32 -1.12
C ALA A 47 7.43 -1.48 -1.59
N SER A 48 8.60 -1.64 -0.98
CA SER A 48 9.54 -2.73 -1.28
C SER A 48 9.22 -4.04 -0.57
N ILE A 49 8.37 -4.02 0.47
CA ILE A 49 7.98 -5.24 1.19
C ILE A 49 7.07 -6.08 0.29
N MET A 50 7.31 -7.39 0.21
CA MET A 50 6.43 -8.35 -0.46
C MET A 50 5.37 -8.88 0.51
N ASP A 51 4.22 -9.23 -0.03
CA ASP A 51 3.05 -9.73 0.72
C ASP A 51 2.99 -11.25 0.71
#